data_AF-A0A0F9KFN7-F1
#
_entry.id   AF-A0A0F9KFN7-F1
#
_cell.length_a   1.000
_cell.length_b   1.000
_cell.length_c   1.000
_cell.angle_alpha   90.00
_cell.angle_beta   90.00
_cell.angle_gamma   90.00
#
_symmetry.space_group_name_H-M   'P 1'
#
loop_
_entity.id
_entity.type
_entity.pdbx_description
1 polymer ?
#
loop_
_entity_poly.entity_id
_entity_poly.type
_entity_poly.pdbx_seq_one_letter_code
_entity_poly.pdbx_strand_id
1 'polypeptide(L)'
;EEDNELFYGKASFDTDMTVGGNLDLPKIEGKLKIRKITDVTFVVPEEQLDVQERDGVVIFVNRENPDAILTTTEEEEAPELLQGMDVEAILEIANDAVFNVIIDKKSGDNLQVSGEAELNLSIEPNGRVGLSGRYEVQSGHYETSLYNLVKRRFELNPGSTVTWRGDPMDAELDVTAVYNVETSAAPLMTTVDPSSATKYQQVLPFMVYLNVKGELMEPKLSFGMDMPEDDQGALGGAVYGRVQQLNEQESELNKQVFSLLALNKFFPASGSDGSGGGTAALAKDNVNKMLSGQLNSFSDKVFGNTGIDLNFDLDSFTDYQGDSPQDRTQLNINAQKKLFDNRLIVTAGSAVDVEGSSSQSQGSTPIIGNVSLEYLLTENGRYRLRGFRKNEYTNVIDGQLIVTGAALIFNREFNEFSELFNPLKDTDLENANKGNSSDVDEKEEDKKDDAKKKDADTTDDANKDGE
;
A
#
# COMPACT_ATOMS: atom_id res chain seq x y z
N GLU A 1 0.16 4.75 24.22
CA GLU A 1 0.54 3.35 23.91
C GLU A 1 1.02 2.57 25.14
N GLU A 2 0.96 3.09 26.38
CA GLU A 2 1.67 2.46 27.51
C GLU A 2 0.96 1.29 28.23
N ASP A 3 -0.35 1.07 28.04
CA ASP A 3 -1.09 0.09 28.86
C ASP A 3 -1.46 -1.23 28.15
N ASN A 4 -1.70 -1.23 26.83
CA ASN A 4 -2.02 -2.43 26.03
C ASN A 4 -1.85 -2.13 24.52
N GLU A 5 -1.03 -2.93 23.82
CA GLU A 5 -0.71 -2.73 22.41
C GLU A 5 -1.81 -3.18 21.43
N LEU A 6 -2.76 -4.00 21.92
CA LEU A 6 -3.85 -4.60 21.15
C LEU A 6 -5.19 -3.90 21.34
N PHE A 7 -5.40 -3.25 22.49
CA PHE A 7 -6.65 -2.55 22.80
C PHE A 7 -6.40 -1.28 23.60
N TYR A 8 -6.75 -0.12 23.03
CA TYR A 8 -6.56 1.17 23.70
C TYR A 8 -7.59 2.20 23.26
N GLY A 9 -7.73 3.28 24.03
CA GLY A 9 -8.67 4.36 23.73
C GLY A 9 -9.55 4.73 24.93
N LYS A 10 -10.66 5.41 24.67
CA LYS A 10 -11.65 5.83 25.67
C LYS A 10 -12.94 5.08 25.45
N ALA A 11 -13.29 4.19 26.38
CA ALA A 11 -14.60 3.56 26.41
C ALA A 11 -15.48 4.26 27.46
N SER A 12 -16.74 4.57 27.10
CA SER A 12 -17.72 5.07 28.05
C SER A 12 -19.02 4.31 27.87
N PHE A 13 -19.52 3.77 28.98
CA PHE A 13 -20.72 2.96 28.97
C PHE A 13 -21.54 3.21 30.23
N ASP A 14 -22.86 3.07 30.11
CA ASP A 14 -23.76 2.92 31.23
C ASP A 14 -24.07 1.42 31.39
N THR A 15 -24.18 0.93 32.62
CA THR A 15 -24.38 -0.49 32.89
C THR A 15 -25.45 -0.69 33.96
N ASP A 16 -26.35 -1.63 33.72
CA ASP A 16 -27.35 -2.10 34.68
C ASP A 16 -27.27 -3.63 34.69
N MET A 17 -26.48 -4.17 35.62
CA MET A 17 -26.10 -5.59 35.67
C MET A 17 -26.41 -6.15 37.05
N THR A 18 -26.96 -7.36 37.07
CA THR A 18 -27.17 -8.17 38.26
C THR A 18 -26.19 -9.33 38.25
N VAL A 19 -25.44 -9.49 39.34
CA VAL A 19 -24.51 -10.60 39.53
C VAL A 19 -25.07 -11.53 40.62
N GLY A 20 -25.29 -12.79 40.25
CA GLY A 20 -25.73 -13.87 41.11
C GLY A 20 -24.89 -15.14 40.93
N GLY A 21 -25.46 -16.30 41.25
CA GLY A 21 -24.75 -17.59 41.17
C GLY A 21 -23.86 -17.88 42.38
N ASN A 22 -22.92 -18.81 42.23
CA ASN A 22 -21.87 -19.11 43.21
C ASN A 22 -20.50 -18.67 42.69
N LEU A 23 -19.49 -18.67 43.56
CA LEU A 23 -18.13 -18.25 43.20
C LEU A 23 -17.50 -19.10 42.09
N ASP A 24 -17.95 -20.34 41.92
CA ASP A 24 -17.48 -21.24 40.85
C ASP A 24 -18.28 -21.10 39.55
N LEU A 25 -19.45 -20.45 39.59
CA LEU A 25 -20.30 -20.18 38.43
C LEU A 25 -21.09 -18.87 38.61
N PRO A 26 -20.43 -17.71 38.44
CA PRO A 26 -21.10 -16.43 38.45
C PRO A 26 -22.15 -16.35 37.34
N LYS A 27 -23.34 -15.88 37.69
CA LYS A 27 -24.42 -15.57 36.74
C LYS A 27 -24.52 -14.07 36.59
N ILE A 28 -24.35 -13.56 35.38
CA ILE A 28 -24.36 -12.12 35.09
C ILE A 28 -25.47 -11.84 34.09
N GLU A 29 -26.46 -11.05 34.49
CA GLU A 29 -27.59 -10.70 33.63
C GLU A 29 -27.76 -9.18 33.59
N GLY A 30 -27.99 -8.59 32.43
CA GLY A 30 -28.31 -7.16 32.37
C GLY A 30 -28.11 -6.48 31.03
N LYS A 31 -27.78 -5.19 31.10
CA LYS A 31 -27.70 -4.30 29.95
C LYS A 31 -26.47 -3.41 30.02
N LEU A 32 -25.72 -3.37 28.91
CA LEU A 32 -24.58 -2.48 28.70
C LEU A 32 -24.92 -1.50 27.58
N LYS A 33 -24.80 -0.20 27.82
CA LYS A 33 -25.02 0.84 26.82
C LYS A 33 -23.72 1.59 26.53
N ILE A 34 -23.15 1.38 25.36
CA ILE A 34 -21.97 2.10 24.87
C ILE A 34 -22.39 3.52 24.46
N ARG A 35 -21.70 4.52 25.00
CA ARG A 35 -22.02 5.94 24.82
C ARG A 35 -21.21 6.56 23.68
N LYS A 36 -21.72 7.68 23.17
CA LYS A 36 -21.16 8.45 22.05
C LYS A 36 -19.72 8.95 22.24
N ILE A 37 -19.24 9.10 23.47
CA ILE A 37 -17.86 9.52 23.75
C ILE A 37 -16.85 8.37 23.59
N THR A 38 -17.32 7.16 23.23
CA THR A 38 -16.49 6.00 22.99
C THR A 38 -15.68 6.19 21.71
N ASP A 39 -14.37 6.05 21.85
CA ASP A 39 -13.37 6.06 20.78
C ASP A 39 -12.32 5.01 21.16
N VAL A 40 -12.50 3.81 20.64
CA VAL A 40 -11.73 2.63 21.02
C VAL A 40 -11.02 2.10 19.79
N THR A 41 -9.78 1.67 19.98
CA THR A 41 -8.95 1.06 18.94
C THR A 41 -8.59 -0.35 19.32
N PHE A 42 -8.87 -1.27 18.41
CA PHE A 42 -8.41 -2.64 18.42
C PHE A 42 -7.32 -2.82 17.36
N VAL A 43 -6.26 -3.55 17.68
CA VAL A 43 -5.23 -3.94 16.73
C VAL A 43 -5.32 -5.44 16.51
N VAL A 44 -5.49 -5.85 15.26
CA VAL A 44 -5.45 -7.26 14.89
C VAL A 44 -4.03 -7.77 15.17
N PRO A 45 -3.86 -8.81 16.02
CA PRO A 45 -2.55 -9.42 16.23
C PRO A 45 -1.98 -9.91 14.90
N GLU A 46 -0.71 -9.65 14.62
CA GLU A 46 -0.05 -10.32 13.51
C GLU A 46 0.04 -11.80 13.89
N GLU A 47 -0.53 -12.70 13.09
CA GLU A 47 -0.26 -14.14 13.21
C GLU A 47 1.25 -14.30 13.21
N GLN A 48 1.82 -14.64 14.38
CA GLN A 48 3.17 -15.17 14.38
C GLN A 48 3.05 -16.43 13.55
N LEU A 49 3.70 -16.45 12.39
CA LEU A 49 3.85 -17.67 11.61
C LEU A 49 4.46 -18.69 12.55
N ASP A 50 3.61 -19.50 13.17
CA ASP A 50 4.06 -20.63 13.93
C ASP A 50 4.73 -21.49 12.88
N VAL A 51 6.05 -21.57 12.99
CA VAL A 51 6.86 -22.34 12.06
C VAL A 51 6.38 -23.75 12.26
N GLN A 52 5.47 -24.21 11.40
CA GLN A 52 4.99 -25.57 11.39
C GLN A 52 6.26 -26.43 11.29
N GLU A 53 6.66 -26.98 12.43
CA GLU A 53 7.93 -27.65 12.61
C GLU A 53 7.94 -28.78 11.58
N ARG A 54 8.79 -28.65 10.57
CA ARG A 54 9.10 -29.76 9.70
C ARG A 54 9.69 -30.85 10.59
N ASP A 55 8.99 -31.98 10.67
CA ASP A 55 9.40 -33.20 11.38
C ASP A 55 10.94 -33.36 11.38
N GLY A 56 11.54 -33.20 12.56
CA GLY A 56 12.96 -33.53 12.77
C GLY A 56 13.82 -32.52 13.53
N VAL A 57 13.29 -31.78 14.50
CA VAL A 57 14.13 -31.00 15.43
C VAL A 57 14.27 -31.72 16.77
N VAL A 58 15.51 -31.90 17.21
CA VAL A 58 15.85 -32.44 18.53
C VAL A 58 15.35 -31.47 19.59
N ILE A 59 14.37 -31.88 20.40
CA ILE A 59 13.90 -31.12 21.56
C ILE A 59 14.99 -31.18 22.63
N PHE A 60 15.65 -30.04 22.88
CA PHE A 60 16.53 -29.89 24.03
C PHE A 60 15.68 -29.62 25.28
N VAL A 61 15.36 -30.67 26.03
CA VAL A 61 14.77 -30.51 27.36
C VAL A 61 15.84 -30.05 28.35
N ASN A 62 15.71 -28.81 28.84
CA ASN A 62 16.49 -28.34 29.98
C ASN A 62 15.97 -29.03 31.25
N ARG A 63 16.71 -30.03 31.73
CA ARG A 63 16.34 -30.82 32.93
C ARG A 63 16.70 -30.14 34.25
N GLU A 64 17.38 -28.99 34.23
CA GLU A 64 17.80 -28.30 35.45
C GLU A 64 16.78 -27.28 35.96
N ASN A 65 15.82 -26.85 35.11
CA ASN A 65 14.72 -25.96 35.50
C ASN A 65 13.45 -26.26 34.66
N PRO A 66 12.55 -27.14 35.12
CA PRO A 66 11.33 -27.47 34.40
C PRO A 66 10.28 -26.33 34.38
N ASP A 67 10.47 -25.29 35.19
CA ASP A 67 9.53 -24.15 35.30
C ASP A 67 9.98 -22.90 34.51
N ALA A 68 10.91 -23.04 33.56
CA ALA A 68 11.25 -21.95 32.66
C ALA A 68 10.11 -21.77 31.65
N ILE A 69 9.45 -20.61 31.70
CA ILE A 69 8.23 -20.15 30.99
C ILE A 69 8.28 -20.28 29.44
N LEU A 70 9.33 -20.84 28.85
CA LEU A 70 9.60 -20.84 27.41
C LEU A 70 9.11 -22.10 26.66
N THR A 71 8.15 -22.86 27.21
CA THR A 71 7.54 -24.00 26.51
C THR A 71 6.01 -24.00 26.54
N THR A 72 5.37 -22.88 26.86
CA THR A 72 3.92 -22.75 26.66
C THR A 72 3.71 -22.46 25.18
N THR A 73 3.33 -23.47 24.42
CA THR A 73 2.62 -23.28 23.17
C THR A 73 1.31 -22.61 23.54
N GLU A 74 1.24 -21.29 23.41
CA GLU A 74 -0.03 -20.55 23.50
C GLU A 74 -0.83 -20.92 22.24
N GLU A 75 -1.44 -22.12 22.25
CA GLU A 75 -2.64 -22.36 21.46
C GLU A 75 -3.66 -21.28 21.86
N GLU A 76 -4.35 -20.72 20.86
CA GLU A 76 -5.41 -19.73 21.01
C GLU A 76 -6.59 -20.29 21.83
N GLU A 77 -6.40 -20.48 23.13
CA GLU A 77 -7.49 -20.68 24.06
C GLU A 77 -8.12 -19.31 24.29
N ALA A 78 -9.44 -19.20 24.06
CA ALA A 78 -10.22 -18.05 24.46
C ALA A 78 -9.79 -17.65 25.88
N PRO A 79 -9.55 -16.35 26.16
CA PRO A 79 -8.91 -15.93 27.39
C PRO A 79 -9.56 -16.63 28.57
N GLU A 80 -8.77 -17.34 29.39
CA GLU A 80 -9.24 -18.17 30.52
C GLU A 80 -10.28 -17.44 31.40
N LEU A 81 -10.26 -16.10 31.36
CA LEU A 81 -11.21 -15.18 31.95
C LEU A 81 -12.69 -15.43 31.60
N LEU A 82 -13.03 -16.01 30.45
CA LEU A 82 -14.41 -16.23 30.01
C LEU A 82 -14.98 -17.60 30.42
N GLN A 83 -14.11 -18.56 30.77
CA GLN A 83 -14.54 -19.88 31.19
C GLN A 83 -15.07 -19.84 32.63
N GLY A 84 -16.17 -20.55 32.91
CA GLY A 84 -16.77 -20.61 34.24
C GLY A 84 -17.76 -19.50 34.59
N MET A 85 -18.16 -18.66 33.63
CA MET A 85 -19.23 -17.65 33.82
C MET A 85 -20.43 -17.92 32.92
N ASP A 86 -21.62 -17.56 33.41
CA ASP A 86 -22.89 -17.62 32.70
C ASP A 86 -23.39 -16.18 32.51
N VAL A 87 -23.28 -15.65 31.30
CA VAL A 87 -23.55 -14.23 31.01
C VAL A 87 -24.70 -14.11 30.00
N GLU A 88 -25.70 -13.30 30.31
CA GLU A 88 -26.72 -12.84 29.36
C GLU A 88 -26.80 -11.31 29.41
N ALA A 89 -26.42 -10.64 28.32
CA ALA A 89 -26.36 -9.18 28.30
C ALA A 89 -26.96 -8.60 27.01
N ILE A 90 -27.71 -7.52 27.15
CA ILE A 90 -28.13 -6.67 26.03
C ILE A 90 -27.08 -5.57 25.85
N LEU A 91 -26.41 -5.53 24.71
CA LEU A 91 -25.46 -4.50 24.31
C LEU A 91 -26.18 -3.48 23.41
N GLU A 92 -26.32 -2.25 23.90
CA GLU A 92 -26.77 -1.12 23.09
C GLU A 92 -25.58 -0.26 22.68
N ILE A 93 -25.41 -0.05 21.38
CA ILE A 93 -24.36 0.81 20.84
C ILE A 93 -25.01 2.10 20.35
N ALA A 94 -24.59 3.23 20.92
CA ALA A 94 -25.03 4.54 20.47
C ALA A 94 -24.45 4.88 19.09
N ASN A 95 -25.26 5.55 18.29
CA ASN A 95 -25.02 5.88 16.88
C ASN A 95 -23.69 6.60 16.54
N ASP A 96 -23.12 7.34 17.49
CA ASP A 96 -21.86 8.09 17.30
C ASP A 96 -20.67 7.43 18.05
N ALA A 97 -20.81 6.19 18.53
CA ALA A 97 -19.69 5.46 19.12
C ALA A 97 -18.72 5.03 18.00
N VAL A 98 -17.46 5.43 18.14
CA VAL A 98 -16.42 5.18 17.14
C VAL A 98 -15.57 3.98 17.56
N PHE A 99 -15.45 3.02 16.64
CA PHE A 99 -14.55 1.89 16.77
C PHE A 99 -13.52 1.93 15.64
N ASN A 100 -12.26 1.79 16.01
CA ASN A 100 -11.14 1.72 15.09
C ASN A 100 -10.55 0.31 15.15
N VAL A 101 -10.26 -0.26 14.00
CA VAL A 101 -9.60 -1.55 13.85
C VAL A 101 -8.37 -1.34 12.99
N ILE A 102 -7.19 -1.50 13.57
CA ILE A 102 -5.93 -1.50 12.83
C ILE A 102 -5.69 -2.94 12.38
N ILE A 103 -5.78 -3.15 11.06
CA ILE A 103 -5.66 -4.47 10.45
C ILE A 103 -4.19 -4.80 10.22
N ASP A 104 -3.41 -3.83 9.72
CA ASP A 104 -1.97 -3.99 9.54
C ASP A 104 -1.25 -2.67 9.83
N LYS A 105 -0.46 -2.67 10.92
CA LYS A 105 0.31 -1.51 11.38
C LYS A 105 1.39 -1.08 10.38
N LYS A 106 1.96 -2.02 9.61
CA LYS A 106 3.07 -1.75 8.67
C LYS A 106 2.57 -1.06 7.40
N SER A 107 1.49 -1.56 6.84
CA SER A 107 0.86 -0.98 5.63
C SER A 107 -0.02 0.23 5.96
N GLY A 108 -0.48 0.33 7.21
CA GLY A 108 -1.38 1.38 7.69
C GLY A 108 -2.85 1.08 7.41
N ASP A 109 -3.18 -0.18 7.10
CA ASP A 109 -4.53 -0.62 6.80
C ASP A 109 -5.39 -0.55 8.06
N ASN A 110 -6.49 0.19 7.97
CA ASN A 110 -7.37 0.44 9.10
C ASN A 110 -8.83 0.60 8.68
N LEU A 111 -9.72 0.23 9.59
CA LEU A 111 -11.15 0.41 9.48
C LEU A 111 -11.60 1.28 10.65
N GLN A 112 -12.30 2.37 10.37
CA GLN A 112 -13.04 3.12 11.38
C GLN A 112 -14.52 2.98 11.07
N VAL A 113 -15.32 2.66 12.08
CA VAL A 113 -16.76 2.49 11.95
C VAL A 113 -17.49 3.21 13.09
N SER A 114 -18.58 3.88 12.74
CA SER A 114 -19.55 4.44 13.67
C SER A 114 -20.93 4.00 13.23
N GLY A 115 -21.75 3.61 14.21
CA GLY A 115 -23.03 2.99 13.94
C GLY A 115 -23.79 2.67 15.21
N GLU A 116 -24.98 2.12 15.04
CA GLU A 116 -25.86 1.73 16.13
C GLU A 116 -26.17 0.23 16.09
N ALA A 117 -26.38 -0.35 17.27
CA ALA A 117 -26.74 -1.74 17.38
C ALA A 117 -27.51 -2.00 18.69
N GLU A 118 -28.37 -3.02 18.65
CA GLU A 118 -28.86 -3.72 19.83
C GLU A 118 -28.51 -5.20 19.64
N LEU A 119 -27.60 -5.71 20.47
CA LEU A 119 -27.07 -7.06 20.36
C LEU A 119 -27.37 -7.83 21.65
N ASN A 120 -27.82 -9.06 21.54
CA ASN A 120 -27.91 -9.99 22.67
C ASN A 120 -26.62 -10.83 22.70
N LEU A 121 -25.85 -10.65 23.75
CA LEU A 121 -24.65 -11.41 24.07
C LEU A 121 -25.01 -12.51 25.08
N SER A 122 -24.60 -13.74 24.80
CA SER A 122 -24.62 -14.86 25.73
C SER A 122 -23.22 -15.44 25.87
N ILE A 123 -22.78 -15.76 27.08
CA ILE A 123 -21.55 -16.52 27.31
C ILE A 123 -21.93 -17.70 28.19
N GLU A 124 -21.79 -18.91 27.67
CA GLU A 124 -22.03 -20.13 28.43
C GLU A 124 -20.84 -20.45 29.35
N PRO A 125 -21.06 -21.20 30.45
CA PRO A 125 -19.99 -21.62 31.37
C PRO A 125 -18.79 -22.34 30.73
N ASN A 126 -18.99 -22.95 29.56
CA ASN A 126 -17.95 -23.61 28.78
C ASN A 126 -17.12 -22.64 27.91
N GLY A 127 -17.36 -21.33 28.02
CA GLY A 127 -16.71 -20.28 27.23
C GLY A 127 -17.36 -20.01 25.86
N ARG A 128 -18.42 -20.74 25.48
CA ARG A 128 -19.11 -20.52 24.21
C ARG A 128 -19.78 -19.16 24.23
N VAL A 129 -19.40 -18.32 23.28
CA VAL A 129 -20.00 -17.01 23.06
C VAL A 129 -21.09 -17.12 22.00
N GLY A 130 -22.23 -16.52 22.28
CA GLY A 130 -23.31 -16.29 21.32
C GLY A 130 -23.58 -14.79 21.21
N LEU A 131 -23.78 -14.32 20.00
CA LEU A 131 -24.13 -12.94 19.68
C LEU A 131 -25.26 -12.96 18.65
N SER A 132 -26.31 -12.18 18.91
CA SER A 132 -27.41 -12.03 17.95
C SER A 132 -27.89 -10.61 17.90
N GLY A 133 -28.16 -10.12 16.70
CA GLY A 133 -28.58 -8.74 16.48
C GLY A 133 -27.95 -8.17 15.22
N ARG A 134 -28.19 -6.87 15.00
CA ARG A 134 -27.73 -6.16 13.80
C ARG A 134 -27.03 -4.88 14.20
N TYR A 135 -25.84 -4.70 13.65
CA TYR A 135 -25.12 -3.43 13.65
C TYR A 135 -25.39 -2.70 12.34
N GLU A 136 -25.84 -1.46 12.43
CA GLU A 136 -26.13 -0.59 11.29
C GLU A 136 -25.09 0.53 11.24
N VAL A 137 -24.32 0.53 10.16
CA VAL A 137 -23.25 1.49 9.92
C VAL A 137 -23.86 2.84 9.53
N GLN A 138 -23.45 3.89 10.23
CA GLN A 138 -23.84 5.26 9.91
C GLN A 138 -22.74 6.00 9.17
N SER A 139 -21.48 5.81 9.56
CA SER A 139 -20.33 6.43 8.92
C SER A 139 -19.05 5.68 9.26
N GLY A 140 -17.97 6.05 8.59
CA GLY A 140 -16.68 5.41 8.79
C GLY A 140 -15.92 5.32 7.48
N HIS A 141 -14.75 4.71 7.53
CA HIS A 141 -13.91 4.50 6.36
C HIS A 141 -13.08 3.24 6.50
N TYR A 142 -12.70 2.68 5.36
CA TYR A 142 -11.68 1.65 5.25
C TYR A 142 -10.50 2.22 4.45
N GLU A 143 -9.33 2.31 5.06
CA GLU A 143 -8.09 2.68 4.41
C GLU A 143 -7.24 1.44 4.16
N THR A 144 -6.78 1.26 2.92
CA THR A 144 -5.94 0.14 2.51
C THR A 144 -4.79 0.59 1.63
N SER A 145 -3.65 -0.07 1.78
CA SER A 145 -2.44 0.09 1.00
C SER A 145 -2.37 -0.95 -0.10
N LEU A 146 -2.44 -0.52 -1.36
CA LEU A 146 -2.28 -1.41 -2.50
C LEU A 146 -0.79 -1.62 -2.80
N TYR A 147 -0.30 -2.82 -2.48
CA TYR A 147 1.09 -3.26 -2.68
C TYR A 147 2.16 -2.34 -2.08
N ASN A 148 1.86 -1.63 -1.00
CA ASN A 148 2.75 -0.62 -0.40
C ASN A 148 3.13 0.53 -1.35
N LEU A 149 2.35 0.75 -2.42
CA LEU A 149 2.59 1.79 -3.41
C LEU A 149 1.63 2.97 -3.25
N VAL A 150 0.35 2.69 -2.99
CA VAL A 150 -0.66 3.74 -2.89
C VAL A 150 -1.72 3.41 -1.84
N LYS A 151 -2.09 4.41 -1.05
CA LYS A 151 -3.15 4.33 -0.06
C LYS A 151 -4.49 4.73 -0.65
N ARG A 152 -5.53 3.95 -0.38
CA ARG A 152 -6.91 4.20 -0.80
C ARG A 152 -7.84 4.17 0.38
N ARG A 153 -8.65 5.21 0.47
CA ARG A 153 -9.64 5.40 1.53
C ARG A 153 -11.02 5.29 0.91
N PHE A 154 -11.76 4.27 1.30
CA PHE A 154 -13.16 4.08 0.95
C PHE A 154 -14.01 4.59 2.11
N GLU A 155 -14.99 5.44 1.82
CA GLU A 155 -15.96 5.88 2.83
C GLU A 155 -17.07 4.84 2.94
N LEU A 156 -17.41 4.41 4.16
CA LEU A 156 -18.50 3.46 4.38
C LEU A 156 -19.84 4.12 4.07
N ASN A 157 -20.67 3.44 3.28
CA ASN A 157 -21.99 3.95 2.89
C ASN A 157 -22.99 3.73 4.03
N PRO A 158 -23.76 4.75 4.45
CA PRO A 158 -24.80 4.61 5.45
C PRO A 158 -25.83 3.54 5.05
N GLY A 159 -26.29 2.76 6.03
CA GLY A 159 -27.21 1.64 5.81
C GLY A 159 -26.54 0.30 5.50
N SER A 160 -25.20 0.27 5.47
CA SER A 160 -24.43 -0.98 5.54
C SER A 160 -24.70 -1.70 6.86
N THR A 161 -24.69 -3.03 6.87
CA THR A 161 -25.04 -3.82 8.06
C THR A 161 -24.10 -4.99 8.32
N VAL A 162 -23.97 -5.35 9.60
CA VAL A 162 -23.38 -6.60 10.07
C VAL A 162 -24.38 -7.30 10.96
N THR A 163 -24.69 -8.57 10.69
CA THR A 163 -25.73 -9.33 11.39
C THR A 163 -25.17 -10.59 12.00
N TRP A 164 -25.40 -10.79 13.29
CA TRP A 164 -25.03 -12.02 14.00
C TRP A 164 -26.27 -12.85 14.32
N ARG A 165 -26.15 -14.17 14.29
CA ARG A 165 -27.23 -15.13 14.56
C ARG A 165 -26.81 -16.31 15.45
N GLY A 166 -25.76 -16.14 16.24
CA GLY A 166 -25.14 -17.25 16.96
C GLY A 166 -23.67 -16.97 17.20
N ASP A 167 -22.78 -17.69 16.52
CA ASP A 167 -21.34 -17.48 16.68
C ASP A 167 -20.92 -16.05 16.29
N PRO A 168 -20.17 -15.31 17.13
CA PRO A 168 -19.62 -14.00 16.79
C PRO A 168 -18.71 -13.99 15.55
N MET A 169 -18.05 -15.11 15.23
CA MET A 169 -17.17 -15.26 14.07
C MET A 169 -17.95 -15.48 12.76
N ASP A 170 -19.20 -15.96 12.84
CA ASP A 170 -20.07 -16.24 11.69
C ASP A 170 -21.00 -15.06 11.37
N ALA A 171 -20.48 -13.83 11.44
CA ALA A 171 -21.27 -12.64 11.13
C ALA A 171 -21.58 -12.55 9.63
N GLU A 172 -22.81 -12.18 9.27
CA GLU A 172 -23.18 -11.88 7.89
C GLU A 172 -22.96 -10.39 7.59
N LEU A 173 -22.15 -10.12 6.58
CA LEU A 173 -21.82 -8.80 6.07
C LEU A 173 -22.76 -8.41 4.93
N ASP A 174 -23.24 -7.17 4.95
CA ASP A 174 -23.76 -6.45 3.79
C ASP A 174 -23.27 -5.00 3.87
N VAL A 175 -22.02 -4.79 3.46
CA VAL A 175 -21.32 -3.52 3.60
C VAL A 175 -20.96 -2.97 2.23
N THR A 176 -21.29 -1.70 1.99
CA THR A 176 -20.90 -0.97 0.78
C THR A 176 -19.99 0.18 1.19
N ALA A 177 -18.89 0.36 0.46
CA ALA A 177 -17.97 1.47 0.65
C ALA A 177 -17.69 2.16 -0.70
N VAL A 178 -17.37 3.46 -0.68
CA VAL A 178 -17.25 4.30 -1.88
C VAL A 178 -15.88 4.97 -1.92
N TYR A 179 -15.20 4.82 -3.06
CA TYR A 179 -14.01 5.58 -3.41
C TYR A 179 -14.32 6.58 -4.52
N ASN A 180 -14.19 7.86 -4.22
CA ASN A 180 -14.43 8.94 -5.17
C ASN A 180 -13.14 9.27 -5.94
N VAL A 181 -13.23 9.38 -7.27
CA VAL A 181 -12.09 9.68 -8.13
C VAL A 181 -12.47 10.63 -9.26
N GLU A 182 -11.63 11.62 -9.50
CA GLU A 182 -11.76 12.53 -10.63
C GLU A 182 -10.73 12.18 -11.70
N THR A 183 -11.19 11.82 -12.90
CA THR A 183 -10.30 11.49 -14.01
C THR A 183 -10.96 11.77 -15.36
N SER A 184 -10.16 11.80 -16.42
CA SER A 184 -10.67 11.81 -17.79
C SER A 184 -11.30 10.47 -18.15
N ALA A 185 -12.47 10.52 -18.82
CA ALA A 185 -13.15 9.36 -19.39
C ALA A 185 -12.55 8.90 -20.73
N ALA A 186 -11.57 9.61 -21.29
CA ALA A 186 -11.02 9.33 -22.61
C ALA A 186 -10.61 7.87 -22.81
N PRO A 187 -9.88 7.21 -21.87
CA PRO A 187 -9.47 5.81 -22.06
C PRO A 187 -10.64 4.83 -22.14
N LEU A 188 -11.78 5.14 -21.48
CA LEU A 188 -13.00 4.34 -21.56
C LEU A 188 -13.74 4.50 -22.89
N MET A 189 -13.66 5.69 -23.47
CA MET A 189 -14.46 6.10 -24.62
C MET A 189 -13.75 5.86 -25.95
N THR A 190 -12.45 5.61 -25.95
CA THR A 190 -11.64 5.38 -27.17
C THR A 190 -12.20 4.29 -28.08
N THR A 191 -12.76 3.21 -27.54
CA THR A 191 -13.35 2.12 -28.36
C THR A 191 -14.77 2.39 -28.84
N VAL A 192 -15.46 3.37 -28.24
CA VAL A 192 -16.86 3.71 -28.55
C VAL A 192 -16.92 4.85 -29.57
N ASP A 193 -16.07 5.85 -29.41
CA ASP A 193 -15.98 7.01 -30.32
C ASP A 193 -14.53 7.48 -30.47
N PRO A 194 -13.73 6.79 -31.32
CA PRO A 194 -12.32 7.13 -31.55
C PRO A 194 -12.13 8.54 -32.11
N SER A 195 -13.10 9.05 -32.87
CA SER A 195 -13.08 10.39 -33.50
C SER A 195 -13.24 11.54 -32.51
N SER A 196 -13.80 11.28 -31.34
CA SER A 196 -14.05 12.30 -30.30
C SER A 196 -13.14 12.14 -29.08
N ALA A 197 -11.98 11.49 -29.19
CA ALA A 197 -11.07 11.26 -28.07
C ALA A 197 -10.73 12.57 -27.30
N THR A 198 -10.58 13.69 -28.00
CA THR A 198 -10.34 15.01 -27.38
C THR A 198 -11.52 15.50 -26.54
N LYS A 199 -12.77 15.16 -26.91
CA LYS A 199 -13.99 15.53 -26.17
C LYS A 199 -14.02 14.91 -24.76
N TYR A 200 -13.50 13.69 -24.62
CA TYR A 200 -13.52 12.93 -23.36
C TYR A 200 -12.30 13.20 -22.47
N GLN A 201 -11.42 14.14 -22.84
CA GLN A 201 -10.29 14.58 -22.00
C GLN A 201 -10.72 15.37 -20.77
N GLN A 202 -11.96 15.90 -20.77
CA GLN A 202 -12.54 16.55 -19.61
C GLN A 202 -12.52 15.60 -18.40
N VAL A 203 -12.06 16.12 -17.27
CA VAL A 203 -12.09 15.44 -15.97
C VAL A 203 -13.52 15.41 -15.46
N LEU A 204 -13.99 14.23 -15.06
CA LEU A 204 -15.31 14.00 -14.50
C LEU A 204 -15.17 13.22 -13.18
N PRO A 205 -16.09 13.41 -12.23
CA PRO A 205 -16.12 12.62 -11.00
C PRO A 205 -16.76 11.25 -11.24
N PHE A 206 -16.18 10.23 -10.61
CA PHE A 206 -16.64 8.85 -10.61
C PHE A 206 -16.66 8.30 -9.18
N MET A 207 -17.58 7.40 -8.92
CA MET A 207 -17.73 6.68 -7.66
C MET A 207 -17.44 5.20 -7.91
N VAL A 208 -16.45 4.65 -7.21
CA VAL A 208 -16.15 3.21 -7.21
C VAL A 208 -16.75 2.61 -5.94
N TYR A 209 -17.72 1.73 -6.11
CA TYR A 209 -18.33 0.97 -5.01
C TYR A 209 -17.55 -0.32 -4.77
N LEU A 210 -17.21 -0.59 -3.51
CA LEU A 210 -16.78 -1.88 -3.00
C LEU A 210 -17.94 -2.47 -2.19
N ASN A 211 -18.51 -3.58 -2.65
CA ASN A 211 -19.54 -4.32 -1.93
C ASN A 211 -18.91 -5.55 -1.27
N VAL A 212 -19.17 -5.72 0.01
CA VAL A 212 -18.69 -6.81 0.84
C VAL A 212 -19.92 -7.54 1.37
N LYS A 213 -20.17 -8.75 0.87
CA LYS A 213 -21.32 -9.58 1.28
C LYS A 213 -20.86 -10.94 1.80
N GLY A 214 -21.73 -11.67 2.51
CA GLY A 214 -21.46 -13.04 2.93
C GLY A 214 -20.87 -13.12 4.33
N GLU A 215 -20.18 -14.19 4.67
CA GLU A 215 -19.69 -14.44 6.04
C GLU A 215 -18.43 -13.63 6.32
N LEU A 216 -18.24 -13.20 7.57
CA LEU A 216 -17.11 -12.39 8.01
C LEU A 216 -15.76 -13.05 7.72
N MET A 217 -15.68 -14.37 7.90
CA MET A 217 -14.46 -15.16 7.65
C MET A 217 -14.25 -15.47 6.16
N GLU A 218 -15.30 -15.37 5.32
CA GLU A 218 -15.22 -15.60 3.87
C GLU A 218 -16.03 -14.53 3.10
N PRO A 219 -15.58 -13.26 3.14
CA PRO A 219 -16.30 -12.17 2.50
C PRO A 219 -16.24 -12.28 0.98
N LYS A 220 -17.39 -12.09 0.34
CA LYS A 220 -17.54 -11.98 -1.12
C LYS A 220 -17.47 -10.52 -1.52
N LEU A 221 -16.38 -10.18 -2.20
CA LEU A 221 -16.13 -8.84 -2.70
C LEU A 221 -16.66 -8.69 -4.13
N SER A 222 -17.35 -7.59 -4.40
CA SER A 222 -17.70 -7.19 -5.77
C SER A 222 -17.60 -5.68 -5.93
N PHE A 223 -17.29 -5.24 -7.15
CA PHE A 223 -17.18 -3.82 -7.46
C PHE A 223 -18.41 -3.31 -8.20
N GLY A 224 -18.64 -2.01 -8.09
CA GLY A 224 -19.58 -1.24 -8.88
C GLY A 224 -18.96 0.10 -9.27
N MET A 225 -19.48 0.74 -10.31
CA MET A 225 -19.06 2.07 -10.71
C MET A 225 -20.25 2.95 -11.04
N ASP A 226 -20.19 4.21 -10.65
CA ASP A 226 -21.21 5.20 -10.93
C ASP A 226 -20.60 6.60 -11.07
N MET A 227 -21.44 7.60 -11.31
CA MET A 227 -21.12 9.01 -11.36
C MET A 227 -22.12 9.78 -10.49
N PRO A 228 -21.72 10.90 -9.86
CA PRO A 228 -22.65 11.78 -9.15
C PRO A 228 -23.84 12.15 -10.05
N GLU A 229 -25.05 12.22 -9.47
CA GLU A 229 -26.29 12.41 -10.21
C GLU A 229 -26.25 13.65 -11.13
N ASP A 230 -25.65 14.74 -10.66
CA ASP A 230 -25.48 15.99 -11.41
C ASP A 230 -24.56 15.86 -12.64
N ASP A 231 -23.64 14.89 -12.63
CA ASP A 231 -22.65 14.65 -13.69
C ASP A 231 -23.06 13.56 -14.68
N GLN A 232 -24.13 12.80 -14.40
CA GLN A 232 -24.60 11.73 -15.29
C GLN A 232 -25.02 12.24 -16.68
N GLY A 233 -25.44 13.52 -16.78
CA GLY A 233 -25.76 14.18 -18.04
C GLY A 233 -24.55 14.71 -18.83
N ALA A 234 -23.35 14.70 -18.24
CA ALA A 234 -22.15 15.26 -18.87
C ALA A 234 -21.86 14.60 -20.23
N LEU A 235 -21.38 15.42 -21.18
CA LEU A 235 -21.04 14.99 -22.54
C LEU A 235 -22.20 14.29 -23.30
N GLY A 236 -23.44 14.55 -22.89
CA GLY A 236 -24.66 13.96 -23.45
C GLY A 236 -25.02 12.59 -22.87
N GLY A 237 -24.51 12.24 -21.69
CA GLY A 237 -24.76 10.96 -21.02
C GLY A 237 -23.99 9.77 -21.60
N ALA A 238 -23.13 9.99 -22.59
CA ALA A 238 -22.37 8.93 -23.24
C ALA A 238 -21.40 8.22 -22.28
N VAL A 239 -20.75 9.00 -21.39
CA VAL A 239 -19.83 8.44 -20.38
C VAL A 239 -20.59 7.62 -19.35
N TYR A 240 -21.70 8.15 -18.84
CA TYR A 240 -22.55 7.44 -17.89
C TYR A 240 -23.10 6.13 -18.48
N GLY A 241 -23.59 6.15 -19.73
CA GLY A 241 -24.01 4.93 -20.42
C GLY A 241 -22.90 3.89 -20.55
N ARG A 242 -21.64 4.32 -20.74
CA ARG A 242 -20.48 3.42 -20.75
C ARG A 242 -20.18 2.83 -19.37
N VAL A 243 -20.30 3.62 -18.30
CA VAL A 243 -20.17 3.15 -16.91
C VAL A 243 -21.21 2.07 -16.61
N GLN A 244 -22.48 2.30 -16.97
CA GLN A 244 -23.54 1.31 -16.79
C GLN A 244 -23.26 0.00 -17.56
N GLN A 245 -22.75 0.09 -18.78
CA GLN A 245 -22.36 -1.08 -19.56
C GLN A 245 -21.18 -1.86 -18.94
N LEU A 246 -20.26 -1.18 -18.26
CA LEU A 246 -19.16 -1.83 -17.54
C LEU A 246 -19.68 -2.62 -16.34
N ASN A 247 -20.68 -2.10 -15.62
CA ASN A 247 -21.29 -2.81 -14.48
C ASN A 247 -21.90 -4.17 -14.88
N GLU A 248 -22.27 -4.36 -16.14
CA GLU A 248 -22.78 -5.63 -16.68
C GLU A 248 -21.66 -6.64 -17.03
N GLN A 249 -20.40 -6.20 -17.03
CA GLN A 249 -19.22 -6.96 -17.46
C GLN A 249 -18.17 -6.99 -16.35
N GLU A 250 -18.36 -7.87 -15.37
CA GLU A 250 -17.54 -7.97 -14.15
C GLU A 250 -16.02 -7.95 -14.41
N SER A 251 -15.53 -8.73 -15.36
CA SER A 251 -14.09 -8.77 -15.69
C SER A 251 -13.55 -7.41 -16.17
N GLU A 252 -14.30 -6.72 -17.05
CA GLU A 252 -13.90 -5.40 -17.55
C GLU A 252 -14.07 -4.34 -16.46
N LEU A 253 -15.13 -4.40 -15.65
CA LEU A 253 -15.33 -3.53 -14.50
C LEU A 253 -14.16 -3.63 -13.53
N ASN A 254 -13.81 -4.84 -13.10
CA ASN A 254 -12.73 -5.08 -12.16
C ASN A 254 -11.41 -4.50 -12.69
N LYS A 255 -11.11 -4.72 -13.98
CA LYS A 255 -9.92 -4.14 -14.63
C LYS A 255 -9.91 -2.60 -14.58
N GLN A 256 -11.05 -1.96 -14.86
CA GLN A 256 -11.16 -0.51 -14.79
C GLN A 256 -11.00 0.01 -13.36
N VAL A 257 -11.66 -0.65 -12.40
CA VAL A 257 -11.58 -0.32 -10.97
C VAL A 257 -10.15 -0.45 -10.46
N PHE A 258 -9.45 -1.55 -10.74
CA PHE A 258 -8.05 -1.70 -10.35
C PHE A 258 -7.16 -0.62 -10.94
N SER A 259 -7.40 -0.20 -12.18
CA SER A 259 -6.65 0.91 -12.79
C SER A 259 -6.94 2.24 -12.09
N LEU A 260 -8.19 2.51 -11.70
CA LEU A 260 -8.53 3.70 -10.91
C LEU A 260 -7.86 3.66 -9.53
N LEU A 261 -7.89 2.51 -8.86
CA LEU A 261 -7.29 2.32 -7.55
C LEU A 261 -5.75 2.32 -7.60
N ALA A 262 -5.12 1.86 -8.67
CA ALA A 262 -3.66 1.91 -8.78
C ALA A 262 -3.17 3.27 -9.30
N LEU A 263 -3.84 3.84 -10.30
CA LEU A 263 -3.31 4.92 -11.14
C LEU A 263 -4.17 6.20 -11.14
N ASN A 264 -5.34 6.20 -10.47
CA ASN A 264 -6.37 7.25 -10.60
C ASN A 264 -6.80 7.52 -12.04
N LYS A 265 -6.72 6.51 -12.92
CA LYS A 265 -7.04 6.64 -14.35
C LYS A 265 -7.66 5.36 -14.87
N PHE A 266 -8.56 5.49 -15.83
CA PHE A 266 -9.13 4.33 -16.51
C PHE A 266 -8.09 3.57 -17.33
N PHE A 267 -8.26 2.26 -17.39
CA PHE A 267 -7.45 1.40 -18.22
C PHE A 267 -7.84 1.62 -19.69
N PRO A 268 -6.88 1.88 -20.58
CA PRO A 268 -7.17 2.08 -22.00
C PRO A 268 -7.82 0.83 -22.61
N ALA A 269 -8.95 1.01 -23.28
CA ALA A 269 -9.63 -0.11 -23.90
C ALA A 269 -8.77 -0.75 -25.01
N SER A 270 -8.77 -2.08 -25.05
CA SER A 270 -8.10 -2.89 -26.08
C SER A 270 -8.74 -2.56 -27.43
N GLY A 271 -8.11 -1.71 -28.24
CA GLY A 271 -8.72 -1.19 -29.46
C GLY A 271 -8.40 0.26 -29.83
N SER A 272 -7.60 0.98 -29.03
CA SER A 272 -6.57 1.85 -29.64
C SER A 272 -5.71 0.90 -30.48
N ASP A 273 -6.09 0.77 -31.74
CA ASP A 273 -5.69 -0.25 -32.70
C ASP A 273 -4.55 -1.16 -32.21
N GLY A 274 -4.91 -2.38 -31.79
CA GLY A 274 -3.97 -3.45 -31.43
C GLY A 274 -2.98 -3.85 -32.54
N SER A 275 -2.75 -2.99 -33.53
CA SER A 275 -1.48 -2.90 -34.25
C SER A 275 -0.30 -2.63 -33.30
N GLY A 276 -0.51 -2.17 -32.05
CA GLY A 276 0.53 -1.82 -31.06
C GLY A 276 0.46 -2.46 -29.67
N GLY A 277 0.15 -3.76 -29.53
CA GLY A 277 0.52 -4.53 -28.33
C GLY A 277 -0.18 -4.21 -26.98
N GLY A 278 -1.24 -3.41 -26.91
CA GLY A 278 -1.73 -2.83 -25.64
C GLY A 278 -2.24 -3.76 -24.51
N THR A 279 -2.47 -5.05 -24.70
CA THR A 279 -2.84 -5.97 -23.58
C THR A 279 -1.91 -7.15 -23.42
N ALA A 280 -1.43 -7.71 -24.52
CA ALA A 280 -0.38 -8.72 -24.50
C ALA A 280 0.96 -8.11 -24.05
N ALA A 281 1.34 -6.91 -24.51
CA ALA A 281 2.58 -6.27 -24.07
C ALA A 281 2.48 -5.76 -22.63
N LEU A 282 1.34 -5.21 -22.17
CA LEU A 282 1.20 -4.79 -20.76
C LEU A 282 1.16 -5.98 -19.79
N ALA A 283 0.52 -7.09 -20.16
CA ALA A 283 0.56 -8.33 -19.38
C ALA A 283 1.94 -9.00 -19.43
N LYS A 284 2.59 -9.03 -20.61
CA LYS A 284 3.96 -9.52 -20.79
C LYS A 284 4.95 -8.65 -20.01
N ASP A 285 4.86 -7.33 -20.01
CA ASP A 285 5.76 -6.44 -19.27
C ASP A 285 5.65 -6.62 -17.75
N ASN A 286 4.44 -6.84 -17.23
CA ASN A 286 4.25 -7.12 -15.80
C ASN A 286 4.75 -8.52 -15.42
N VAL A 287 4.52 -9.53 -16.26
CA VAL A 287 5.08 -10.89 -16.07
C VAL A 287 6.61 -10.86 -16.21
N ASN A 288 7.14 -10.12 -17.18
CA ASN A 288 8.57 -9.94 -17.42
C ASN A 288 9.24 -9.27 -16.22
N LYS A 289 8.65 -8.21 -15.66
CA LYS A 289 9.14 -7.56 -14.43
C LYS A 289 9.10 -8.52 -13.23
N MET A 290 8.05 -9.33 -13.09
CA MET A 290 7.97 -10.34 -12.04
C MET A 290 9.05 -11.42 -12.21
N LEU A 291 9.22 -11.95 -13.43
CA LEU A 291 10.21 -12.96 -13.76
C LEU A 291 11.64 -12.44 -13.60
N SER A 292 11.91 -11.21 -14.05
CA SER A 292 13.17 -10.50 -13.80
C SER A 292 13.42 -10.31 -12.31
N GLY A 293 12.41 -9.94 -11.54
CA GLY A 293 12.49 -9.87 -10.07
C GLY A 293 12.85 -11.21 -9.43
N GLN A 294 12.24 -12.30 -9.89
CA GLN A 294 12.57 -13.66 -9.42
C GLN A 294 13.99 -14.08 -9.82
N LEU A 295 14.42 -13.83 -11.05
CA LEU A 295 15.77 -14.13 -11.54
C LEU A 295 16.84 -13.33 -10.77
N ASN A 296 16.58 -12.06 -10.49
CA ASN A 296 17.47 -11.22 -9.68
C ASN A 296 17.55 -11.73 -8.24
N SER A 297 16.40 -12.07 -7.62
CA SER A 297 16.38 -12.63 -6.25
C SER A 297 17.12 -13.96 -6.13
N PHE A 298 17.09 -14.80 -7.18
CA PHE A 298 17.86 -16.04 -7.24
C PHE A 298 19.36 -15.75 -7.43
N SER A 299 19.67 -14.80 -8.30
CA SER A 299 21.04 -14.37 -8.56
C SER A 299 21.74 -13.83 -7.30
N ASP A 300 21.05 -13.00 -6.53
CA ASP A 300 21.58 -12.45 -5.28
C ASP A 300 21.88 -13.57 -4.26
N LYS A 301 21.03 -14.60 -4.20
CA LYS A 301 21.24 -15.76 -3.33
C LYS A 301 22.42 -16.64 -3.75
N VAL A 302 22.64 -16.80 -5.06
CA VAL A 302 23.67 -17.70 -5.61
C VAL A 302 25.03 -17.00 -5.77
N PHE A 303 25.02 -15.75 -6.22
CA PHE A 303 26.21 -14.99 -6.62
C PHE A 303 26.50 -13.79 -5.72
N GLY A 304 25.61 -13.39 -4.81
CA GLY A 304 25.82 -12.23 -3.92
C GLY A 304 27.09 -12.33 -3.06
N ASN A 305 27.50 -13.54 -2.68
CA ASN A 305 28.74 -13.76 -1.91
C ASN A 305 30.02 -13.74 -2.76
N THR A 306 29.91 -13.65 -4.08
CA THR A 306 31.06 -13.70 -5.01
C THR A 306 31.60 -12.30 -5.37
N GLY A 307 30.91 -11.24 -4.94
CA GLY A 307 31.24 -9.84 -5.27
C GLY A 307 31.01 -9.49 -6.74
N ILE A 308 30.16 -10.25 -7.43
CA ILE A 308 29.69 -10.01 -8.79
C ILE A 308 28.18 -9.84 -8.72
N ASP A 309 27.68 -8.67 -9.12
CA ASP A 309 26.25 -8.37 -9.20
C ASP A 309 25.76 -8.78 -10.59
N LEU A 310 24.74 -9.64 -10.65
CA LEU A 310 24.17 -10.14 -11.89
C LEU A 310 22.71 -9.71 -11.97
N ASN A 311 22.39 -8.91 -12.98
CA ASN A 311 21.06 -8.36 -13.22
C ASN A 311 20.46 -8.93 -14.50
N PHE A 312 19.22 -9.36 -14.41
CA PHE A 312 18.40 -9.90 -15.49
C PHE A 312 17.19 -9.00 -15.72
N ASP A 313 16.92 -8.68 -16.98
CA ASP A 313 15.85 -7.78 -17.39
C ASP A 313 15.22 -8.32 -18.68
N LEU A 314 13.91 -8.55 -18.68
CA LEU A 314 13.17 -9.02 -19.86
C LEU A 314 12.46 -7.86 -20.53
N ASP A 315 12.82 -7.60 -21.78
CA ASP A 315 12.18 -6.61 -22.64
C ASP A 315 11.30 -7.32 -23.68
N SER A 316 10.00 -7.03 -23.71
CA SER A 316 9.11 -7.47 -24.79
C SER A 316 8.68 -6.28 -25.64
N PHE A 317 8.77 -6.41 -26.96
CA PHE A 317 8.35 -5.38 -27.91
C PHE A 317 7.86 -6.00 -29.22
N THR A 318 7.03 -5.28 -29.97
CA THR A 318 6.59 -5.71 -31.30
C THR A 318 7.53 -5.14 -32.36
N ASP A 319 8.11 -6.01 -33.17
CA ASP A 319 9.01 -5.69 -34.28
C ASP A 319 8.23 -5.59 -35.58
N TYR A 320 8.25 -4.41 -36.21
CA TYR A 320 7.50 -4.11 -37.44
C TYR A 320 8.35 -4.25 -38.70
N GLN A 321 9.54 -4.85 -38.60
CA GLN A 321 10.55 -4.81 -39.67
C GLN A 321 10.40 -5.90 -40.76
N GLY A 322 9.34 -6.73 -40.71
CA GLY A 322 9.02 -7.77 -41.71
C GLY A 322 7.69 -7.55 -42.44
N ASP A 323 7.28 -8.50 -43.31
CA ASP A 323 5.99 -8.47 -44.03
C ASP A 323 4.76 -8.42 -43.09
N SER A 324 4.96 -8.78 -41.82
CA SER A 324 3.98 -8.67 -40.75
C SER A 324 4.66 -8.33 -39.43
N PRO A 325 3.99 -7.60 -38.50
CA PRO A 325 4.48 -7.39 -37.14
C PRO A 325 4.79 -8.73 -36.45
N GLN A 326 5.92 -8.82 -35.76
CA GLN A 326 6.31 -9.98 -34.95
C GLN A 326 6.62 -9.55 -33.52
N ASP A 327 6.02 -10.23 -32.54
CA ASP A 327 6.40 -10.03 -31.14
C ASP A 327 7.80 -10.60 -30.89
N ARG A 328 8.63 -9.81 -30.20
CA ARG A 328 9.97 -10.18 -29.77
C ARG A 328 10.11 -10.01 -28.26
N THR A 329 10.80 -10.95 -27.64
CA THR A 329 11.14 -10.88 -26.22
C THR A 329 12.63 -11.12 -26.07
N GLN A 330 13.34 -10.22 -25.39
CA GLN A 330 14.78 -10.25 -25.20
C GLN A 330 15.10 -10.30 -23.71
N LEU A 331 15.96 -11.25 -23.32
CA LEU A 331 16.54 -11.31 -21.98
C LEU A 331 17.89 -10.58 -21.99
N ASN A 332 17.96 -9.45 -21.31
CA ASN A 332 19.17 -8.72 -21.01
C ASN A 332 19.82 -9.30 -19.76
N ILE A 333 21.10 -9.65 -19.85
CA ILE A 333 21.92 -10.18 -18.77
C ILE A 333 23.09 -9.22 -18.58
N ASN A 334 23.20 -8.59 -17.41
CA ASN A 334 24.24 -7.63 -17.07
C ASN A 334 25.02 -8.10 -15.85
N ALA A 335 26.33 -8.28 -16.01
CA ALA A 335 27.25 -8.54 -14.91
C ALA A 335 27.99 -7.25 -14.56
N GLN A 336 27.98 -6.89 -13.28
CA GLN A 336 28.71 -5.76 -12.73
C GLN A 336 29.66 -6.23 -11.64
N LYS A 337 30.87 -5.66 -11.62
CA LYS A 337 31.83 -5.85 -10.54
C LYS A 337 32.43 -4.51 -10.12
N LYS A 338 32.42 -4.27 -8.82
CA LYS A 338 33.09 -3.13 -8.19
C LYS A 338 34.46 -3.56 -7.68
N LEU A 339 35.50 -2.81 -8.02
CA LEU A 339 36.89 -3.05 -7.65
C LEU A 339 37.51 -1.77 -7.08
N PHE A 340 38.65 -1.92 -6.39
CA PHE A 340 39.42 -0.81 -5.81
C PHE A 340 38.57 0.10 -4.91
N ASP A 341 38.04 -0.46 -3.82
CA ASP A 341 37.17 0.26 -2.86
C ASP A 341 35.97 0.93 -3.54
N ASN A 342 35.33 0.18 -4.44
CA ASN A 342 34.21 0.63 -5.26
C ASN A 342 34.51 1.78 -6.23
N ARG A 343 35.79 2.10 -6.46
CA ARG A 343 36.19 3.19 -7.36
C ARG A 343 36.20 2.80 -8.83
N LEU A 344 36.38 1.53 -9.15
CA LEU A 344 36.31 1.02 -10.53
C LEU A 344 35.10 0.11 -10.68
N ILE A 345 34.19 0.47 -11.58
CA ILE A 345 32.99 -0.30 -11.88
C ILE A 345 33.12 -0.85 -13.30
N VAL A 346 33.13 -2.17 -13.40
CA VAL A 346 33.17 -2.89 -14.67
C VAL A 346 31.79 -3.49 -14.91
N THR A 347 31.19 -3.18 -16.05
CA THR A 347 29.89 -3.73 -16.45
C THR A 347 30.01 -4.40 -17.81
N ALA A 348 29.51 -5.62 -17.94
CA ALA A 348 29.43 -6.35 -19.20
C ALA A 348 28.01 -6.93 -19.34
N GLY A 349 27.39 -6.68 -20.48
CA GLY A 349 26.00 -7.06 -20.76
C GLY A 349 25.83 -7.75 -22.10
N SER A 350 24.87 -8.66 -22.17
CA SER A 350 24.44 -9.37 -23.38
C SER A 350 22.91 -9.40 -23.43
N ALA A 351 22.35 -9.38 -24.64
CA ALA A 351 20.93 -9.62 -24.88
C ALA A 351 20.75 -10.96 -25.59
N VAL A 352 19.73 -11.73 -25.22
CA VAL A 352 19.40 -13.02 -25.82
C VAL A 352 17.93 -12.97 -26.26
N ASP A 353 17.65 -13.21 -27.55
CA ASP A 353 16.28 -13.34 -28.04
C ASP A 353 15.64 -14.64 -27.48
N VAL A 354 14.52 -14.50 -26.77
CA VAL A 354 13.73 -15.58 -26.16
C VAL A 354 12.47 -15.89 -26.98
N GLU A 355 11.90 -14.88 -27.64
CA GLU A 355 10.74 -14.96 -28.53
C GLU A 355 11.02 -14.14 -29.80
N GLY A 356 10.55 -14.60 -30.96
CA GLY A 356 10.85 -14.02 -32.28
C GLY A 356 12.03 -14.72 -32.96
N SER A 357 11.84 -15.20 -34.20
CA SER A 357 12.88 -15.96 -34.89
C SER A 357 14.04 -15.07 -35.33
N SER A 358 15.22 -15.25 -34.74
CA SER A 358 16.47 -14.80 -35.36
C SER A 358 16.70 -15.65 -36.61
N SER A 359 16.72 -15.03 -37.80
CA SER A 359 17.20 -15.69 -39.00
C SER A 359 18.56 -16.33 -38.70
N GLN A 360 18.61 -17.66 -38.82
CA GLN A 360 19.83 -18.46 -38.76
C GLN A 360 20.84 -17.92 -39.78
N SER A 361 21.85 -17.21 -39.29
CA SER A 361 23.12 -17.06 -40.00
C SER A 361 24.24 -17.50 -39.07
N GLN A 362 25.05 -18.43 -39.57
CA GLN A 362 26.09 -19.17 -38.88
C GLN A 362 27.07 -18.29 -38.09
N GLY A 363 27.24 -18.58 -36.79
CA GLY A 363 28.33 -18.05 -35.98
C GLY A 363 28.11 -18.22 -34.49
N SER A 364 28.65 -19.28 -33.92
CA SER A 364 28.65 -19.59 -32.48
C SER A 364 29.49 -18.59 -31.67
N THR A 365 28.89 -17.57 -31.05
CA THR A 365 29.37 -16.93 -29.80
C THR A 365 28.25 -16.06 -29.19
N PRO A 366 27.96 -16.12 -27.87
CA PRO A 366 27.15 -15.08 -27.23
C PRO A 366 27.97 -13.79 -27.22
N ILE A 367 27.65 -12.86 -28.12
CA ILE A 367 28.42 -11.63 -28.26
C ILE A 367 28.02 -10.69 -27.12
N ILE A 368 28.86 -10.60 -26.08
CA ILE A 368 28.82 -9.54 -25.08
C ILE A 368 28.73 -8.21 -25.84
N GLY A 369 27.54 -7.61 -25.84
CA GLY A 369 27.17 -6.48 -26.71
C GLY A 369 27.49 -5.14 -26.07
N ASN A 370 27.31 -5.03 -24.75
CA ASN A 370 27.46 -3.79 -24.00
C ASN A 370 28.58 -3.94 -22.98
N VAL A 371 29.58 -3.06 -23.02
CA VAL A 371 30.65 -3.02 -22.03
C VAL A 371 30.84 -1.59 -21.58
N SER A 372 30.91 -1.36 -20.27
CA SER A 372 31.34 -0.09 -19.73
C SER A 372 32.34 -0.25 -18.61
N LEU A 373 33.26 0.71 -18.56
CA LEU A 373 34.25 0.88 -17.51
C LEU A 373 34.08 2.28 -16.93
N GLU A 374 33.77 2.36 -15.64
CA GLU A 374 33.60 3.63 -14.95
C GLU A 374 34.61 3.75 -13.80
N TYR A 375 35.29 4.88 -13.71
CA TYR A 375 36.20 5.20 -12.62
C TYR A 375 35.75 6.46 -11.87
N LEU A 376 35.56 6.33 -10.56
CA LEU A 376 35.17 7.41 -9.67
C LEU A 376 36.41 8.25 -9.32
N LEU A 377 36.43 9.49 -9.81
CA LEU A 377 37.49 10.44 -9.54
C LEU A 377 37.40 11.00 -8.11
N THR A 378 36.18 11.18 -7.61
CA THR A 378 35.92 11.55 -6.21
C THR A 378 35.22 10.41 -5.46
N GLU A 379 35.49 10.28 -4.16
CA GLU A 379 34.89 9.24 -3.30
C GLU A 379 33.35 9.32 -3.27
N ASN A 380 32.81 10.52 -3.35
CA ASN A 380 31.37 10.76 -3.42
C ASN A 380 30.78 10.64 -4.83
N GLY A 381 31.55 10.20 -5.84
CA GLY A 381 31.04 9.94 -7.18
C GLY A 381 30.60 11.18 -7.98
N ARG A 382 30.84 12.41 -7.48
CA ARG A 382 30.52 13.66 -8.19
C ARG A 382 31.20 13.74 -9.54
N TYR A 383 32.46 13.30 -9.64
CA TYR A 383 33.20 13.26 -10.90
C TYR A 383 33.53 11.81 -11.28
N ARG A 384 33.15 11.41 -12.49
CA ARG A 384 33.34 10.03 -12.97
C ARG A 384 33.80 10.03 -14.42
N LEU A 385 34.77 9.17 -14.74
CA LEU A 385 35.19 8.92 -16.11
C LEU A 385 34.57 7.60 -16.56
N ARG A 386 33.86 7.61 -17.68
CA ARG A 386 33.19 6.42 -18.23
C ARG A 386 33.66 6.16 -19.65
N GLY A 387 34.26 5.00 -19.88
CA GLY A 387 34.42 4.42 -21.22
C GLY A 387 33.29 3.45 -21.48
N PHE A 388 32.70 3.47 -22.66
CA PHE A 388 31.65 2.53 -23.01
C PHE A 388 31.70 2.12 -24.48
N ARG A 389 31.29 0.88 -24.71
CA ARG A 389 30.92 0.35 -26.00
C ARG A 389 29.50 -0.17 -25.84
N LYS A 390 28.55 0.49 -26.46
CA LYS A 390 27.15 0.06 -26.47
C LYS A 390 26.78 -0.36 -27.88
N ASN A 391 26.00 -1.41 -27.94
CA ASN A 391 25.49 -1.97 -29.16
C ASN A 391 23.98 -1.70 -29.19
N GLU A 392 23.56 -0.74 -30.00
CA GLU A 392 22.17 -0.29 -30.08
C GLU A 392 21.60 -0.63 -31.46
N TYR A 393 20.38 -1.13 -31.51
CA TYR A 393 19.67 -1.36 -32.76
C TYR A 393 18.86 -0.10 -33.09
N THR A 394 19.23 0.61 -34.17
CA THR A 394 18.68 1.96 -34.41
C THR A 394 17.61 2.00 -35.51
N ASN A 395 17.64 1.17 -36.58
CA ASN A 395 16.56 1.04 -37.59
C ASN A 395 16.92 0.07 -38.77
N VAL A 396 15.93 -0.21 -39.64
CA VAL A 396 15.94 -1.14 -40.81
C VAL A 396 17.09 -0.93 -41.81
N ILE A 397 17.63 0.28 -41.92
CA ILE A 397 18.64 0.62 -42.95
C ILE A 397 20.07 0.36 -42.45
N ASP A 398 20.36 0.65 -41.18
CA ASP A 398 21.73 0.64 -40.63
C ASP A 398 22.03 -0.60 -39.77
N GLY A 399 21.00 -1.35 -39.34
CA GLY A 399 21.16 -2.55 -38.54
C GLY A 399 21.77 -2.29 -37.15
N GLN A 400 22.73 -3.12 -36.77
CA GLN A 400 23.37 -3.09 -35.46
C GLN A 400 24.43 -1.96 -35.39
N LEU A 401 24.15 -0.90 -34.63
CA LEU A 401 25.03 0.25 -34.48
C LEU A 401 25.89 0.12 -33.20
N ILE A 402 27.21 -0.04 -33.39
CA ILE A 402 28.16 -0.05 -32.28
C ILE A 402 28.62 1.38 -32.00
N VAL A 403 28.17 1.93 -30.88
CA VAL A 403 28.60 3.23 -30.38
C VAL A 403 29.69 3.03 -29.33
N THR A 404 30.90 3.55 -29.59
CA THR A 404 31.99 3.56 -28.61
C THR A 404 32.33 4.99 -28.26
N GLY A 405 32.45 5.28 -26.98
CA GLY A 405 32.70 6.63 -26.49
C GLY A 405 33.36 6.67 -25.14
N ALA A 406 33.82 7.86 -24.78
CA ALA A 406 34.27 8.21 -23.44
C ALA A 406 33.47 9.44 -22.98
N ALA A 407 33.07 9.45 -21.71
CA ALA A 407 32.32 10.52 -21.09
C ALA A 407 32.98 10.92 -19.76
N LEU A 408 33.06 12.22 -19.51
CA LEU A 408 33.29 12.76 -18.18
C LEU A 408 31.93 13.17 -17.62
N ILE A 409 31.55 12.56 -16.50
CA ILE A 409 30.24 12.73 -15.88
C ILE A 409 30.43 13.56 -14.61
N PHE A 410 29.64 14.63 -14.49
CA PHE A 410 29.57 15.48 -13.30
C PHE A 410 28.14 15.50 -12.76
N ASN A 411 27.95 15.00 -11.54
CA ASN A 411 26.67 15.00 -10.85
C ASN A 411 26.77 15.87 -9.59
N ARG A 412 25.82 16.81 -9.43
CA ARG A 412 25.70 17.66 -8.24
C ARG A 412 24.23 17.94 -7.95
N GLU A 413 23.83 17.69 -6.72
CA GLU A 413 22.53 18.10 -6.18
C GLU A 413 22.63 19.56 -5.71
N PHE A 414 21.59 20.34 -5.97
CA PHE A 414 21.50 21.75 -5.59
C PHE A 414 20.03 22.10 -5.32
N ASN A 415 19.79 22.98 -4.37
CA ASN A 415 18.45 23.49 -4.07
C ASN A 415 18.18 24.77 -4.86
N GLU A 416 19.24 25.53 -5.18
CA GLU A 416 19.15 26.75 -5.97
C GLU A 416 20.11 26.73 -7.17
N PHE A 417 19.67 27.23 -8.33
CA PHE A 417 20.49 27.24 -9.57
C PHE A 417 21.82 28.01 -9.42
N SER A 418 21.87 28.99 -8.51
CA SER A 418 23.06 29.75 -8.13
C SER A 418 24.17 28.86 -7.52
N GLU A 419 23.80 27.74 -6.91
CA GLU A 419 24.71 26.82 -6.23
C GLU A 419 25.43 25.89 -7.21
N LEU A 420 24.91 25.70 -8.42
CA LEU A 420 25.46 24.78 -9.43
C LEU A 420 26.92 25.12 -9.78
N PHE A 421 27.25 26.41 -9.86
CA PHE A 421 28.58 26.91 -10.26
C PHE A 421 29.41 27.47 -9.10
N ASN A 422 28.85 27.57 -7.89
CA ASN A 422 29.56 28.08 -6.74
C ASN A 422 30.37 26.95 -6.06
N PRO A 423 31.68 27.11 -5.83
CA PRO A 423 32.44 26.18 -5.00
C PRO A 423 32.02 26.40 -3.54
N LEU A 424 31.13 25.55 -3.02
CA LEU A 424 30.85 25.53 -1.59
C LEU A 424 32.10 25.03 -0.86
N LYS A 425 32.53 25.77 0.16
CA LYS A 425 33.59 25.34 1.08
C LYS A 425 33.10 24.10 1.84
N ASP A 426 34.02 23.18 2.14
CA ASP A 426 33.79 21.92 2.89
C ASP A 426 33.20 22.11 4.32
N THR A 427 32.77 23.31 4.68
CA THR A 427 32.26 23.67 6.01
C THR A 427 30.74 23.45 6.18
N ASP A 428 29.99 23.28 5.07
CA ASP A 428 28.53 23.13 5.13
C ASP A 428 28.06 21.67 5.19
N LEU A 429 28.96 20.70 4.91
CA LEU A 429 28.65 19.27 4.97
C LEU A 429 28.75 18.69 6.39
N GLU A 430 29.49 19.33 7.30
CA GLU A 430 29.53 18.91 8.71
C GLU A 430 28.29 19.39 9.49
N ASN A 431 27.66 20.47 9.05
CA ASN A 431 26.43 21.00 9.66
C ASN A 431 25.16 20.31 9.13
N ALA A 432 25.17 19.83 7.87
CA ALA A 432 24.07 19.03 7.34
C ALA A 432 23.89 17.66 8.04
N ASN A 433 24.96 17.12 8.65
CA ASN A 433 24.94 15.85 9.36
C ASN A 433 24.77 15.98 10.90
N LYS A 434 24.78 17.21 11.43
CA LYS A 434 24.56 17.50 12.87
C LYS A 434 23.22 18.21 13.16
N GLY A 435 22.50 18.65 12.13
CA GLY A 435 21.26 19.44 12.28
C GLY A 435 19.97 18.67 12.57
N ASN A 436 20.00 17.35 12.81
CA ASN A 436 18.78 16.57 13.04
C ASN A 436 18.62 16.01 14.47
N SER A 437 19.38 16.53 15.46
CA SER A 437 19.29 16.05 16.85
C SER A 437 19.35 17.13 17.95
N SER A 438 19.17 18.42 17.65
CA SER A 438 19.21 19.46 18.70
C SER A 438 18.20 20.62 18.61
N ASP A 439 17.25 20.61 17.69
CA ASP A 439 16.27 21.71 17.54
C ASP A 439 14.86 21.39 18.07
N VAL A 440 14.77 20.60 19.16
CA VAL A 440 13.50 20.38 19.89
C VAL A 440 13.52 20.94 21.31
N ASP A 441 14.68 21.15 21.94
CA ASP A 441 14.74 21.62 23.34
C ASP A 441 14.89 23.15 23.53
N GLU A 442 15.20 23.95 22.50
CA GLU A 442 15.33 25.42 22.64
C GLU A 442 14.03 26.21 22.36
N LYS A 443 12.91 25.56 22.06
CA LYS A 443 11.61 26.25 21.82
C LYS A 443 10.66 26.31 23.02
N GLU A 444 11.04 25.78 24.19
CA GLU A 444 10.22 25.87 25.41
C GLU A 444 10.65 26.97 26.41
N GLU A 445 11.86 27.55 26.32
CA GLU A 445 12.25 28.64 27.23
C GLU A 445 11.85 30.04 26.75
N ASP A 446 11.82 30.31 25.44
CA ASP A 446 11.46 31.65 24.91
C ASP A 446 9.95 31.97 24.93
N LYS A 447 9.07 31.02 25.27
CA LYS A 447 7.62 31.28 25.42
C LYS A 447 7.20 31.64 26.84
N LYS A 448 8.08 31.59 27.85
CA LYS A 448 7.75 31.97 29.23
C LYS A 448 8.08 33.43 29.57
N ASP A 449 8.96 34.09 28.81
CA ASP A 449 9.34 35.49 29.10
C ASP A 449 8.48 36.54 28.39
N ASP A 450 7.82 36.20 27.27
CA ASP A 450 6.89 37.11 26.59
C ASP A 450 5.48 37.15 27.19
N ALA A 451 5.13 36.17 28.05
CA ALA A 451 3.86 36.16 28.78
C ALA A 451 3.87 37.00 30.08
N LYS A 452 5.05 37.47 30.54
CA LYS A 452 5.19 38.28 31.77
C LYS A 452 5.31 39.79 31.53
N LYS A 453 5.37 40.23 30.27
CA LYS A 453 5.49 41.66 29.90
C LYS A 453 4.20 42.32 29.39
N LYS A 454 3.09 41.58 29.28
CA LYS A 454 1.81 42.13 28.82
C LYS A 454 0.77 42.47 29.91
N ASP A 455 1.09 42.24 31.19
CA ASP A 455 0.21 42.60 32.33
C ASP A 455 0.69 43.82 33.14
N ALA A 456 1.63 44.62 32.63
CA ALA A 456 2.19 45.77 33.37
C ALA A 456 2.02 47.14 32.68
N ASP A 457 1.23 47.25 31.60
CA ASP A 457 1.05 48.52 30.87
C ASP A 457 -0.43 48.86 30.61
N THR A 458 -1.25 48.75 31.67
CA THR A 458 -2.62 49.31 31.71
C THR A 458 -2.98 49.79 33.12
N THR A 459 -2.18 50.71 33.69
CA THR A 459 -2.65 51.63 34.76
C THR A 459 -1.69 52.80 34.86
N ASP A 460 -1.99 53.88 34.14
CA ASP A 460 -1.86 55.27 34.61
C ASP A 460 -2.07 56.23 33.44
N ASP A 461 -3.33 56.50 33.11
CA ASP A 461 -3.69 57.82 32.60
C ASP A 461 -5.19 58.09 32.79
N ALA A 462 -5.56 58.45 34.02
CA ALA A 462 -6.76 59.23 34.29
C ALA A 462 -6.70 59.88 35.68
N ASN A 463 -6.67 61.22 35.65
CA ASN A 463 -7.29 62.16 36.60
C ASN A 463 -6.37 62.78 37.67
N LYS A 464 -5.92 64.02 37.44
CA LYS A 464 -6.60 65.22 37.99
C LYS A 464 -5.80 66.52 37.76
N ASP A 465 -6.44 67.45 37.05
CA ASP A 465 -6.32 68.88 37.35
C ASP A 465 -7.00 69.18 38.71
N GLY A 466 -6.41 70.05 39.52
CA GLY A 466 -7.07 70.62 40.70
C GLY A 466 -6.15 71.29 41.72
N GLU A 467 -6.11 72.62 41.65
CA GLU A 467 -5.55 73.64 42.58
C GLU A 467 -4.04 73.89 42.65
#